data_AF-A0A1L7GR89-F1
#
_entry.id   AF-A0A1L7GR89-F1
#
_cell.length_a   1.000
_cell.length_b   1.000
_cell.length_c   1.000
_cell.angle_alpha   90.00
_cell.angle_beta   90.00
_cell.angle_gamma   90.00
#
_symmetry.space_group_name_H-M   'P 1'
#
loop_
_entity.id
_entity.type
_entity.pdbx_description
1 polymer ?
#
loop_
_entity_poly.entity_id
_entity_poly.type
_entity_poly.pdbx_seq_one_letter_code
_entity_poly.pdbx_strand_id
1 'polypeptide(L)'
;MAGAPSINGNANLLIEIAALLHEGRPDGDASTMARAPRAHEDVSKEVFRFARFADDQFKDTIALFAGLATRLKTTGTSFAQVDHGTARNFLDRVLEYGAYVKPEAK
;
A
#
# COMPACT_ATOMS: atom_id res chain seq x y z
N MET A 1 -2.32 19.91 -1.29
CA MET A 1 -3.11 18.87 -1.99
C MET A 1 -2.21 17.69 -2.26
N ALA A 2 -2.65 16.45 -1.99
CA ALA A 2 -1.87 15.26 -2.33
C ALA A 2 -1.90 15.04 -3.85
N GLY A 3 -0.74 15.11 -4.53
CA GLY A 3 -0.63 14.81 -5.96
C GLY A 3 -0.38 13.32 -6.23
N ALA A 4 -0.48 12.90 -7.51
CA ALA A 4 -0.19 11.51 -7.93
C ALA A 4 1.16 10.93 -7.39
N PRO A 5 2.26 11.70 -7.28
CA PRO A 5 3.50 11.20 -6.68
C PRO A 5 3.35 10.80 -5.20
N SER A 6 2.52 11.51 -4.44
CA SER A 6 2.25 11.21 -3.03
C SER A 6 1.36 9.98 -2.87
N ILE A 7 0.37 9.78 -3.76
CA ILE A 7 -0.51 8.60 -3.75
C ILE A 7 0.27 7.32 -4.07
N ASN A 8 1.13 7.37 -5.09
CA ASN A 8 1.96 6.22 -5.48
C ASN A 8 3.07 5.96 -4.46
N GLY A 9 3.65 7.01 -3.86
CA GLY A 9 4.63 6.86 -2.77
C GLY A 9 4.05 6.13 -1.55
N ASN A 10 2.83 6.48 -1.15
CA ASN A 10 2.15 5.82 -0.03
C ASN A 10 1.82 4.35 -0.35
N ALA A 11 1.49 4.02 -1.59
CA ALA A 11 1.25 2.63 -2.01
C ALA A 11 2.52 1.77 -1.88
N ASN A 12 3.68 2.30 -2.28
CA ASN A 12 4.95 1.59 -2.18
C ASN A 12 5.36 1.36 -0.72
N LEU A 13 5.22 2.36 0.14
CA LEU A 13 5.50 2.23 1.58
C LEU A 13 4.67 1.13 2.25
N LEU A 14 3.40 0.98 1.87
CA LEU A 14 2.54 -0.09 2.42
C LEU A 14 3.01 -1.49 1.99
N ILE A 15 3.53 -1.62 0.77
CA ILE A 15 4.12 -2.87 0.28
C ILE A 15 5.42 -3.17 1.02
N GLU A 16 6.26 -2.16 1.25
CA GLU A 16 7.51 -2.32 2.00
C GLU A 16 7.24 -2.71 3.46
N ILE A 17 6.28 -2.08 4.13
CA ILE A 17 5.87 -2.46 5.49
C ILE A 17 5.36 -3.91 5.50
N ALA A 18 4.58 -4.31 4.51
CA ALA A 18 4.12 -5.70 4.41
C ALA A 18 5.29 -6.68 4.21
N ALA A 19 6.27 -6.35 3.38
CA ALA A 19 7.46 -7.17 3.17
C ALA A 19 8.30 -7.29 4.46
N LEU A 20 8.55 -6.19 5.17
CA LEU A 20 9.30 -6.17 6.43
C LEU A 20 8.59 -6.98 7.52
N LEU A 21 7.26 -6.88 7.62
CA LEU A 21 6.48 -7.70 8.55
C LEU A 21 6.59 -9.18 8.17
N HIS A 22 6.64 -9.53 6.88
CA HIS A 22 6.82 -10.90 6.43
C HIS A 22 8.20 -11.47 6.78
N GLU A 23 9.24 -10.66 6.70
CA GLU A 23 10.58 -11.02 7.16
C GLU A 23 10.63 -11.22 8.68
N GLY A 24 9.93 -10.37 9.44
CA GLY A 24 9.81 -10.45 10.90
C GLY A 24 8.72 -11.40 11.41
N ARG A 25 8.20 -12.29 10.56
CA ARG A 25 7.11 -13.21 10.94
C ARG A 25 7.47 -13.95 12.24
N PRO A 26 6.50 -14.18 13.15
CA PRO A 26 6.74 -14.97 14.36
C PRO A 26 7.34 -16.31 13.95
N ASP A 27 8.62 -16.52 14.27
CA ASP A 27 9.29 -17.74 13.89
C ASP A 27 8.59 -18.91 14.58
N GLY A 28 8.41 -20.00 13.82
CA GLY A 28 7.96 -21.27 14.37
C GLY A 28 8.83 -21.70 15.55
N ASP A 29 10.06 -21.19 15.63
CA ASP A 29 10.99 -21.43 16.72
C ASP A 29 10.55 -20.96 18.10
N ALA A 30 9.88 -19.80 18.20
CA ALA A 30 9.26 -19.38 19.46
C ALA A 30 8.17 -20.39 19.90
N SER A 31 7.49 -20.99 18.92
CA SER A 31 6.50 -22.04 19.15
C SER A 31 7.09 -23.44 19.33
N THR A 32 8.34 -23.73 18.95
CA THR A 32 8.99 -25.04 19.16
C THR A 32 9.73 -25.13 20.50
N MET A 33 10.25 -24.01 21.01
CA MET A 33 10.93 -23.97 22.31
C MET A 33 9.97 -24.08 23.50
N ALA A 34 8.72 -23.65 23.34
CA ALA A 34 7.68 -23.76 24.35
C ALA A 34 6.79 -25.01 24.24
N ARG A 35 7.10 -25.95 23.31
CA ARG A 35 6.34 -27.19 23.14
C ARG A 35 6.73 -28.24 24.19
N ALA A 36 5.77 -29.08 24.59
CA ALA A 36 6.05 -30.29 25.33
C ALA A 36 7.14 -31.14 24.61
N PRO A 37 8.10 -31.72 25.34
CA PRO A 37 8.24 -31.77 26.81
C PRO A 37 9.06 -30.62 27.42
N ARG A 38 9.42 -29.57 26.65
CA ARG A 38 10.31 -28.49 27.11
C ARG A 38 9.62 -27.50 28.05
N ALA A 39 8.29 -27.49 28.08
CA ALA A 39 7.47 -26.69 28.97
C ALA A 39 6.33 -27.53 29.57
N HIS A 40 5.76 -27.04 30.68
CA HIS A 40 4.55 -27.60 31.27
C HIS A 40 3.41 -27.63 30.23
N GLU A 41 2.54 -28.64 30.27
CA GLU A 41 1.51 -28.87 29.26
C GLU A 41 0.61 -27.64 29.04
N ASP A 42 0.14 -27.03 30.12
CA ASP A 42 -0.70 -25.83 30.04
C ASP A 42 0.02 -24.64 29.41
N VAL A 43 1.31 -24.45 29.72
CA VAL A 43 2.13 -23.40 29.11
C VAL A 43 2.30 -23.66 27.62
N SER A 44 2.59 -24.90 27.24
CA SER A 44 2.69 -25.31 25.84
C SER A 44 1.38 -25.05 25.09
N LYS A 45 0.23 -25.29 25.72
CA LYS A 45 -1.09 -25.09 25.13
C LYS A 45 -1.40 -23.62 24.90
N GLU A 46 -1.13 -22.76 25.88
CA GLU A 46 -1.38 -21.32 25.75
C GLU A 46 -0.41 -20.66 24.78
N VAL A 47 0.87 -21.02 24.79
CA VAL A 47 1.84 -20.50 23.81
C VAL A 47 1.45 -20.91 22.38
N PHE A 48 0.94 -22.13 22.20
CA PHE A 48 0.46 -22.58 20.89
C PHE A 48 -0.79 -21.81 20.43
N ARG A 49 -1.72 -21.50 21.33
CA ARG A 49 -2.89 -20.64 21.03
C ARG A 49 -2.46 -19.23 20.64
N PHE A 50 -1.56 -18.63 21.41
CA PHE A 50 -1.00 -17.32 21.11
C PHE A 50 -0.30 -17.29 19.76
N ALA A 51 0.57 -18.26 19.47
CA ALA A 51 1.29 -18.33 18.20
C ALA A 51 0.34 -18.42 17.00
N ARG A 52 -0.75 -19.20 17.11
CA ARG A 52 -1.79 -19.25 16.06
C ARG A 52 -2.50 -17.92 15.88
N PHE A 53 -2.93 -17.30 16.97
CA PHE A 53 -3.56 -15.99 16.91
C PHE A 53 -2.64 -14.94 16.27
N ALA A 54 -1.37 -14.91 16.67
CA ALA A 54 -0.37 -13.99 16.12
C ALA A 54 -0.13 -14.22 14.62
N ASP A 55 -0.06 -15.48 14.17
CA ASP A 55 0.05 -15.82 12.75
C ASP A 55 -1.17 -15.37 11.93
N ASP A 56 -2.38 -15.54 12.47
CA ASP A 56 -3.61 -15.08 11.82
C ASP A 56 -3.68 -13.55 11.71
N GLN A 57 -3.42 -12.83 12.82
CA GLN A 57 -3.38 -11.36 12.81
C GLN A 57 -2.31 -10.81 11.87
N PHE A 58 -1.16 -11.50 11.78
CA PHE A 58 -0.11 -11.16 10.85
C PHE A 58 -0.60 -11.28 9.40
N LYS A 59 -1.21 -12.40 9.00
CA LYS A 59 -1.74 -12.59 7.64
C LYS A 59 -2.80 -11.56 7.28
N ASP A 60 -3.73 -11.28 8.20
CA ASP A 60 -4.79 -10.30 7.99
C ASP A 60 -4.21 -8.89 7.75
N THR A 61 -3.19 -8.52 8.52
CA THR A 61 -2.52 -7.21 8.38
C THR A 61 -1.81 -7.08 7.03
N ILE A 62 -1.09 -8.13 6.60
CA ILE A 62 -0.47 -8.17 5.27
C ILE A 62 -1.51 -8.02 4.17
N ALA A 63 -2.62 -8.75 4.26
CA ALA A 63 -3.69 -8.68 3.27
C ALA A 63 -4.31 -7.26 3.21
N LEU A 64 -4.49 -6.62 4.36
CA LEU A 64 -4.99 -5.24 4.45
C LEU A 64 -4.05 -4.25 3.76
N PHE A 65 -2.74 -4.32 4.05
CA PHE A 65 -1.76 -3.43 3.44
C PHE A 65 -1.64 -3.63 1.93
N ALA A 66 -1.62 -4.88 1.46
CA ALA A 66 -1.63 -5.19 0.04
C ALA A 66 -2.90 -4.66 -0.66
N GLY A 67 -4.06 -4.84 -0.02
CA GLY A 67 -5.34 -4.33 -0.52
C GLY A 67 -5.36 -2.78 -0.60
N LEU A 68 -4.86 -2.11 0.43
CA LEU A 68 -4.79 -0.64 0.47
C LEU A 68 -3.80 -0.11 -0.58
N ALA A 69 -2.61 -0.71 -0.70
CA ALA A 69 -1.63 -0.36 -1.71
C ALA A 69 -2.21 -0.48 -3.13
N THR A 70 -2.94 -1.57 -3.40
CA THR A 70 -3.63 -1.78 -4.68
C THR A 70 -4.63 -0.67 -4.96
N ARG A 71 -5.47 -0.31 -3.98
CA ARG A 71 -6.45 0.77 -4.13
C ARG A 71 -5.78 2.12 -4.37
N LEU A 72 -4.71 2.44 -3.66
CA LEU A 72 -3.96 3.68 -3.87
C LEU A 72 -3.35 3.74 -5.27
N LYS A 73 -2.75 2.65 -5.75
CA LYS A 73 -2.19 2.56 -7.10
C LYS A 73 -3.25 2.76 -8.19
N THR A 74 -4.44 2.17 -8.02
CA THR A 74 -5.58 2.39 -8.92
C THR A 74 -5.99 3.86 -8.92
N THR A 75 -6.17 4.47 -7.74
CA THR A 75 -6.51 5.89 -7.62
C THR A 75 -5.45 6.80 -8.26
N GLY A 76 -4.17 6.52 -8.04
CA GLY A 76 -3.07 7.28 -8.66
C GLY A 76 -3.09 7.19 -10.20
N THR A 77 -3.38 6.01 -10.74
CA THR A 77 -3.52 5.78 -12.18
C THR A 77 -4.71 6.54 -12.75
N SER A 78 -5.88 6.46 -12.11
CA SER A 78 -7.08 7.20 -12.53
C SER A 78 -6.86 8.71 -12.46
N PHE A 79 -6.17 9.21 -11.42
CA PHE A 79 -5.83 10.62 -11.31
C PHE A 79 -4.95 11.09 -12.47
N ALA A 80 -3.90 10.33 -12.81
CA ALA A 80 -3.02 10.65 -13.93
C ALA A 80 -3.76 10.66 -15.28
N GLN A 81 -4.74 9.75 -15.48
CA GLN A 81 -5.57 9.74 -16.68
C GLN A 81 -6.47 10.98 -16.78
N VAL A 82 -7.09 11.38 -15.68
CA VAL A 82 -7.93 12.60 -15.64
C VAL A 82 -7.09 13.83 -15.93
N ASP A 83 -5.92 13.97 -15.29
CA ASP A 83 -5.01 15.10 -15.49
C ASP A 83 -4.53 15.18 -16.96
N HIS A 84 -4.17 14.03 -17.55
CA HIS A 84 -3.84 13.96 -18.97
C HIS A 84 -5.01 14.38 -19.88
N GLY A 85 -6.24 13.93 -19.58
CA GLY A 85 -7.44 14.33 -20.30
C GLY A 85 -7.71 15.83 -20.21
N THR A 86 -7.53 16.44 -19.03
CA THR A 86 -7.65 17.89 -18.83
C THR A 86 -6.60 18.65 -19.61
N ALA A 87 -5.33 18.23 -19.56
CA ALA A 87 -4.26 18.86 -20.32
C ALA A 87 -4.49 18.77 -21.83
N ARG A 88 -4.98 17.62 -22.32
CA ARG A 88 -5.29 17.42 -23.74
C ARG A 88 -6.45 18.30 -24.19
N ASN A 89 -7.56 18.32 -23.44
CA ASN A 89 -8.70 19.20 -23.72
C ASN A 89 -8.32 20.68 -23.72
N PHE A 90 -7.40 21.08 -22.84
CA PHE A 90 -6.87 22.45 -22.82
C PHE A 90 -6.09 22.75 -24.11
N LEU A 91 -5.19 21.87 -24.52
CA LEU A 91 -4.44 22.01 -25.78
C LEU A 91 -5.37 22.05 -26.98
N ASP A 92 -6.35 21.16 -27.04
CA ASP A 92 -7.34 21.11 -28.13
C ASP A 92 -8.12 22.43 -28.22
N ARG A 93 -8.53 23.01 -27.08
CA ARG A 93 -9.19 24.33 -27.06
C ARG A 93 -8.28 25.46 -27.52
N VAL A 94 -7.00 25.45 -27.13
CA VAL A 94 -6.02 26.45 -27.58
C VAL A 94 -5.78 26.33 -29.08
N LEU A 95 -5.76 25.11 -29.63
CA LEU A 95 -5.58 24.88 -31.06
C LEU A 95 -6.81 25.25 -31.88
N GLU A 96 -8.01 24.96 -31.37
CA GLU A 96 -9.27 25.18 -32.09
C GLU A 96 -9.76 26.64 -32.00
N TYR A 97 -9.64 27.26 -30.83
CA TYR A 97 -10.20 28.59 -30.55
C TYR A 97 -9.14 29.65 -30.22
N GLY A 98 -7.86 29.29 -30.19
CA GLY A 98 -6.79 30.22 -29.86
C GLY A 98 -6.58 31.27 -30.95
N ALA A 99 -6.51 32.53 -30.55
CA ALA A 99 -6.09 33.62 -31.40
C ALA A 99 -4.72 34.12 -30.95
N TYR A 100 -3.79 34.28 -31.90
CA TYR A 100 -2.49 34.87 -31.63
C TYR A 100 -2.65 36.38 -31.37
N VAL A 101 -2.25 36.83 -30.18
CA VAL A 101 -2.19 38.25 -29.83
C VAL A 101 -0.72 38.67 -29.86
N LYS A 102 -0.38 39.61 -30.75
CA LYS A 102 0.97 40.18 -30.82
C LYS A 102 1.27 40.95 -29.53
N PRO A 103 2.51 40.90 -29.01
CA PRO A 103 2.88 41.60 -27.77
C PRO A 103 2.62 43.11 -27.80
N GLU A 104 2.69 43.71 -28.99
CA GLU A 104 2.45 45.15 -29.22
C GLU A 104 0.98 45.57 -29.07
N ALA A 105 0.05 44.62 -28.99
CA ALA A 105 -1.40 44.86 -28.94
C ALA A 105 -1.99 44.87 -27.51
N LYS A 106 -1.14 45.01 -26.48
CA LYS A 106 -1.54 44.97 -25.07
C LYS A 106 -1.32 46.29 -24.36
#